data_AF-A0A849IGN6-F1
#
_entry.id   AF-A0A849IGN6-F1
#
_cell.length_a   1.000
_cell.length_b   1.000
_cell.length_c   1.000
_cell.angle_alpha   90.00
_cell.angle_beta   90.00
_cell.angle_gamma   90.00
#
_symmetry.space_group_name_H-M   'P 1'
#
loop_
_entity.id
_entity.type
_entity.pdbx_description
1 polymer ?
#
loop_
_entity_poly.entity_id
_entity_poly.type
_entity_poly.pdbx_seq_one_letter_code
_entity_poly.pdbx_strand_id
1 'polypeptide(L)'
;DTGDKYPVNAVFVEFDPPHTFSFTEAGMQGAMTTKIVFNDLGDGRTETVTHQTNVPPMYMSPEAQAGMETSFVKFDAYLASL
;
A
#
# COMPACT_ATOMS: atom_id res chain seq x y z
N ASP A 1 1.44 -18.41 11.54
CA ASP A 1 2.65 -17.61 11.79
C ASP A 1 3.88 -18.48 11.75
N THR A 2 4.77 -18.21 10.79
CA THR A 2 6.11 -18.79 10.76
C THR A 2 7.06 -18.10 11.74
N GLY A 3 6.70 -16.91 12.24
CA GLY A 3 7.54 -16.07 13.11
C GLY A 3 8.58 -15.23 12.36
N ASP A 4 8.59 -15.32 11.03
CA ASP A 4 9.50 -14.56 10.18
C ASP A 4 9.22 -13.06 10.26
N LYS A 5 10.28 -12.26 10.11
CA LYS A 5 10.21 -10.79 10.14
C LYS A 5 10.70 -10.23 8.81
N TYR A 6 9.89 -9.35 8.23
CA TYR A 6 10.18 -8.65 6.99
C TYR A 6 10.15 -7.14 7.27
N PRO A 7 11.27 -6.53 7.70
CA PRO A 7 11.29 -5.11 8.03
C PRO A 7 11.11 -4.26 6.77
N VAL A 8 10.25 -3.25 6.86
CA VAL A 8 10.08 -2.22 5.83
C VAL A 8 10.74 -0.93 6.31
N ASN A 9 11.58 -0.33 5.46
CA ASN A 9 12.13 1.00 5.66
C ASN A 9 11.65 1.90 4.52
N ALA A 10 10.95 2.97 4.85
CA ALA A 10 10.37 3.86 3.84
C ALA A 10 10.41 5.31 4.29
N VAL A 11 10.39 6.22 3.31
CA VAL A 11 10.34 7.66 3.52
C VAL A 11 9.10 8.21 2.81
N PHE A 12 8.29 8.99 3.51
CA PHE A 12 7.19 9.74 2.90
C PHE A 12 7.74 10.80 1.95
N VAL A 13 7.22 10.82 0.73
CA VAL A 13 7.60 11.79 -0.32
C VAL A 13 6.48 12.78 -0.62
N GLU A 14 5.22 12.39 -0.39
CA GLU A 14 4.04 13.24 -0.47
C GLU A 14 3.14 12.94 0.72
N PHE A 15 2.56 13.97 1.33
CA PHE A 15 1.59 13.83 2.39
C PHE A 15 0.62 15.02 2.35
N ASP A 16 -0.57 14.78 1.80
CA ASP A 16 -1.63 15.78 1.66
C ASP A 16 -2.99 15.19 2.12
N PRO A 17 -3.28 15.26 3.42
CA PRO A 17 -4.56 14.78 3.95
C PRO A 17 -5.74 15.69 3.54
N PRO A 18 -6.93 15.13 3.27
CA PRO A 18 -7.27 13.70 3.27
C PRO A 18 -7.00 12.99 1.91
N HIS A 19 -6.41 13.68 0.93
CA HIS A 19 -6.45 13.28 -0.48
C HIS A 19 -5.45 12.19 -0.86
N THR A 20 -4.20 12.28 -0.40
CA THR A 20 -3.14 11.39 -0.90
C THR A 20 -1.94 11.35 0.04
N PHE A 21 -1.20 10.24 -0.03
CA PHE A 21 0.19 10.22 0.38
C PHE A 21 0.98 9.25 -0.51
N SER A 22 2.30 9.44 -0.53
CA SER A 22 3.19 8.48 -1.16
C SER A 22 4.46 8.31 -0.36
N PHE A 23 5.07 7.14 -0.50
CA PHE A 23 6.32 6.79 0.16
C PHE A 23 7.19 5.96 -0.77
N THR A 24 8.50 6.08 -0.57
CA THR A 24 9.51 5.31 -1.28
C THR A 24 10.21 4.38 -0.29
N GLU A 25 10.33 3.10 -0.65
CA GLU A 25 11.02 2.11 0.18
C GLU A 25 12.54 2.21 -0.01
N ALA A 26 13.24 2.55 1.08
CA ALA A 26 14.69 2.71 1.10
C ALA A 26 15.37 1.33 1.17
N GLY A 27 16.41 1.13 0.37
CA GLY A 27 17.17 -0.13 0.34
C GLY A 27 16.61 -1.22 -0.58
N MET A 28 15.48 -0.97 -1.24
CA MET A 28 14.94 -1.82 -2.31
C MET A 28 15.52 -1.41 -3.67
N GLN A 29 15.92 -2.41 -4.49
CA GLN A 29 16.44 -2.17 -5.83
C GLN A 29 15.36 -1.45 -6.68
N GLY A 30 15.70 -0.28 -7.21
CA GLY A 30 14.77 0.54 -8.01
C GLY A 30 13.94 1.56 -7.23
N ALA A 31 14.05 1.60 -5.89
CA ALA A 31 13.32 2.55 -5.05
C ALA A 31 11.81 2.52 -5.33
N MET A 32 11.17 1.38 -5.02
CA MET A 32 9.74 1.18 -5.21
C MET A 32 8.97 2.31 -4.52
N THR A 33 8.11 2.97 -5.27
CA THR A 33 7.27 4.06 -4.76
C THR A 33 5.83 3.65 -4.78
N THR A 34 5.17 3.76 -3.63
CA THR A 34 3.76 3.50 -3.46
C THR A 34 3.04 4.84 -3.28
N LYS A 35 2.06 5.13 -4.14
CA LYS A 35 1.14 6.27 -3.99
C LYS A 35 -0.26 5.75 -3.71
N ILE A 36 -0.91 6.33 -2.70
CA ILE A 36 -2.28 6.02 -2.34
C ILE A 36 -3.10 7.30 -2.46
N VAL A 37 -4.18 7.22 -3.24
CA VAL A 37 -5.15 8.30 -3.42
C VAL A 37 -6.47 7.89 -2.79
N PHE A 38 -7.15 8.83 -2.14
CA PHE A 38 -8.47 8.68 -1.55
C PHE A 38 -9.48 9.55 -2.32
N ASN A 39 -10.47 8.91 -2.93
CA ASN A 39 -11.54 9.58 -3.66
C ASN A 39 -12.83 9.49 -2.86
N ASP A 40 -13.41 10.63 -2.48
CA ASP A 40 -14.75 10.67 -1.92
C ASP A 40 -15.78 10.34 -3.01
N LEU A 41 -16.65 9.35 -2.74
CA LEU A 41 -17.69 8.92 -3.66
C LEU A 41 -19.01 9.69 -3.47
N GLY A 42 -19.09 10.56 -2.46
CA GLY A 42 -20.24 11.43 -2.20
C GLY A 42 -21.42 10.74 -1.52
N ASP A 43 -21.31 9.44 -1.22
CA ASP A 43 -22.33 8.64 -0.54
C ASP A 43 -21.85 8.11 0.83
N GLY A 44 -20.84 8.79 1.40
CA GLY A 44 -20.20 8.38 2.64
C GLY A 44 -19.18 7.25 2.48
N ARG A 45 -18.93 6.79 1.25
CA ARG A 45 -17.85 5.85 0.94
C ARG A 45 -16.63 6.57 0.37
N THR A 46 -15.47 5.94 0.53
CA THR A 46 -14.20 6.39 -0.05
C THR A 46 -13.61 5.27 -0.89
N GLU A 47 -13.28 5.56 -2.13
CA GLU A 47 -12.43 4.69 -2.94
C GLU A 47 -10.97 4.97 -2.57
N THR A 48 -10.19 3.91 -2.39
CA THR A 48 -8.73 3.99 -2.26
C THR A 48 -8.08 3.35 -3.48
N VAL A 49 -7.16 4.08 -4.10
CA VAL A 49 -6.39 3.61 -5.26
C VAL A 49 -4.92 3.60 -4.89
N THR A 50 -4.33 2.41 -4.85
CA THR A 50 -2.89 2.23 -4.62
C THR A 50 -2.19 1.94 -5.94
N HIS A 51 -1.19 2.75 -6.28
CA HIS A 51 -0.34 2.56 -7.45
C HIS A 51 1.12 2.45 -7.00
N GLN A 52 1.74 1.31 -7.34
CA GLN A 52 3.16 1.07 -7.08
C GLN A 52 3.95 1.18 -8.38
N THR A 53 5.06 1.90 -8.34
CA THR A 53 5.99 2.09 -9.47
C THR A 53 7.39 1.63 -9.07
N ASN A 54 8.23 1.33 -10.06
CA ASN A 54 9.55 0.71 -9.87
C ASN A 54 9.49 -0.58 -9.03
N VAL A 55 8.42 -1.36 -9.21
CA VAL A 55 8.20 -2.61 -8.49
C VAL A 55 9.28 -3.62 -8.90
N PRO A 56 10.09 -4.14 -7.96
CA PRO A 56 11.07 -5.17 -8.29
C PRO A 56 10.40 -6.43 -8.88
N PRO A 57 11.04 -7.14 -9.82
CA PRO A 57 10.43 -8.30 -10.49
C PRO A 57 9.88 -9.37 -9.53
N MET A 58 10.51 -9.57 -8.38
CA MET A 58 10.06 -10.51 -7.34
C MET A 58 8.69 -10.17 -6.75
N TYR A 59 8.25 -8.90 -6.80
CA TYR A 59 6.93 -8.46 -6.34
C TYR A 59 5.89 -8.38 -7.46
N MET A 60 6.27 -8.70 -8.70
CA MET A 60 5.33 -8.80 -9.82
C MET A 60 4.70 -10.19 -9.94
N SER A 61 5.08 -11.16 -9.09
CA SER A 61 4.52 -12.51 -9.14
C SER A 61 3.05 -12.53 -8.67
N PRO A 62 2.24 -13.50 -9.14
CA PRO A 62 0.87 -13.68 -8.66
C PRO A 62 0.78 -13.83 -7.14
N GLU A 63 1.73 -14.51 -6.52
CA GLU A 63 1.77 -14.72 -5.07
C GLU A 63 2.02 -13.41 -4.32
N ALA A 64 2.90 -12.55 -4.84
CA ALA A 64 3.13 -11.23 -4.25
C ALA A 64 1.89 -10.32 -4.38
N GLN A 65 1.20 -10.37 -5.51
CA GLN A 65 -0.07 -9.65 -5.71
C GLN A 65 -1.15 -10.14 -4.74
N ALA A 66 -1.29 -11.46 -4.57
CA ALA A 66 -2.23 -12.04 -3.60
C ALA A 66 -1.91 -11.62 -2.15
N GLY A 67 -0.63 -11.45 -1.82
CA GLY A 67 -0.21 -10.91 -0.52
C GLY A 67 -0.66 -9.47 -0.31
N MET A 68 -0.58 -8.63 -1.35
CA MET A 68 -1.10 -7.26 -1.32
C MET A 68 -2.62 -7.23 -1.20
N GLU A 69 -3.34 -8.03 -1.98
CA GLU A 69 -4.80 -8.16 -1.89
C GLU A 69 -5.27 -8.58 -0.49
N THR A 70 -4.57 -9.53 0.12
CA THR A 70 -4.84 -9.96 1.50
C THR A 70 -4.70 -8.80 2.49
N SER A 71 -3.79 -7.86 2.25
CA SER A 71 -3.62 -6.67 3.10
C SER A 71 -4.82 -5.73 2.99
N PHE A 72 -5.43 -5.58 1.80
CA PHE A 72 -6.66 -4.80 1.64
C PHE A 72 -7.87 -5.46 2.31
N VAL A 73 -8.00 -6.79 2.24
CA VAL A 73 -9.05 -7.53 2.97
C VAL A 73 -8.93 -7.30 4.48
N LYS A 74 -7.71 -7.35 5.01
CA LYS A 74 -7.46 -7.06 6.44
C LYS A 74 -7.74 -5.60 6.80
N PHE A 75 -7.44 -4.67 5.91
CA PHE A 75 -7.72 -3.25 6.10
C PHE A 75 -9.23 -2.98 6.14
N ASP A 76 -10.00 -3.56 5.22
CA ASP A 76 -11.47 -3.48 5.23
C ASP A 76 -12.06 -4.02 6.55
N ALA A 77 -11.61 -5.20 6.98
CA ALA A 77 -12.04 -5.79 8.24
C ALA A 77 -11.68 -4.92 9.46
N TYR A 78 -10.52 -4.25 9.44
CA TYR A 78 -10.12 -3.31 10.48
C TYR A 78 -11.00 -2.06 10.50
N LEU A 79 -11.28 -1.46 9.34
CA LEU A 79 -12.15 -0.29 9.23
C LEU A 79 -13.57 -0.59 9.73
N ALA A 80 -14.10 -1.79 9.45
CA ALA A 80 -15.40 -2.23 9.96
C ALA A 80 -15.43 -2.42 11.50
N SER A 81 -14.27 -2.43 12.16
CA SER A 81 -14.15 -2.56 13.62
C SER A 81 -13.98 -1.22 14.36
N LEU A 82 -13.80 -0.12 13.63
CA LEU A 82 -13.73 1.25 14.17
C LEU A 82 -15.12 1.84 14.39
#